data_AF-A0A4U2YND9-F1
#
_entry.id   AF-A0A4U2YND9-F1
#
_cell.length_a   1.000
_cell.length_b   1.000
_cell.length_c   1.000
_cell.angle_alpha   90.00
_cell.angle_beta   90.00
_cell.angle_gamma   90.00
#
_symmetry.space_group_name_H-M   'P 1'
#
loop_
_entity.id
_entity.type
_entity.pdbx_description
1 polymer ?
#
loop_
_entity_poly.entity_id
_entity_poly.type
_entity_poly.pdbx_seq_one_letter_code
_entity_poly.pdbx_strand_id
1 'polypeptide(L)'
;MHAESGTPWVLLLAGPAGAVAVYWTLFRYYRNTDKSHSFERETLIEAMPVTGQDPKIDTVRGTERREVRGNNVSEHRQRVQRLP
;
A
#
# COMPACT_ATOMS: atom_id res chain seq x y z
N MET A 1 30.36 38.47 -27.16
CA MET A 1 30.20 37.20 -26.44
C MET A 1 29.95 36.12 -27.48
N HIS A 2 30.97 35.35 -27.83
CA HIS A 2 30.81 34.22 -28.74
C HIS A 2 30.06 33.13 -27.97
N ALA A 3 28.80 32.88 -28.32
CA ALA A 3 28.14 31.66 -27.88
C ALA A 3 28.90 30.51 -28.55
N GLU A 4 29.47 29.62 -27.74
CA GLU A 4 30.03 28.37 -28.25
C GLU A 4 28.94 27.65 -29.03
N SER A 5 29.27 27.08 -30.19
CA SER A 5 28.30 26.44 -31.09
C SER A 5 27.51 25.28 -30.44
N GLY A 6 27.94 24.80 -29.27
CA GLY A 6 27.24 23.81 -28.46
C GLY A 6 26.19 24.37 -27.48
N THR A 7 26.22 25.67 -27.16
CA THR A 7 25.35 26.28 -26.15
C THR A 7 23.86 26.37 -26.57
N PRO A 8 23.49 26.66 -27.83
CA PRO A 8 22.08 26.85 -28.21
C PRO A 8 21.23 25.58 -28.05
N TRP A 9 21.79 24.43 -28.41
CA TRP A 9 21.09 23.14 -28.35
C TRP A 9 20.90 22.65 -26.91
N VAL A 10 21.88 22.91 -26.04
CA VAL A 10 21.78 22.58 -24.61
C VAL A 10 20.62 23.33 -23.96
N LEU A 11 20.47 24.63 -24.25
CA LEU A 11 19.37 25.43 -23.71
C LEU A 11 18.00 24.98 -24.24
N LEU A 12 17.94 24.60 -25.52
CA LEU A 12 16.71 24.08 -26.14
C LEU A 12 16.29 22.72 -25.55
N LEU A 13 17.26 21.85 -25.25
CA LEU A 13 17.00 20.54 -24.65
C LEU A 13 16.79 20.59 -23.14
N ALA A 14 17.23 21.64 -22.45
CA ALA A 14 17.13 21.75 -20.99
C ALA A 14 15.68 21.63 -20.48
N GLY A 15 14.72 22.22 -21.20
CA GLY A 15 13.29 22.15 -20.85
C GLY A 15 12.73 20.72 -20.94
N PRO A 16 12.74 20.09 -22.14
CA PRO A 16 12.29 18.71 -22.31
C PRO A 16 13.04 17.71 -21.43
N ALA A 17 14.36 17.84 -21.29
CA ALA A 17 15.16 16.98 -20.41
C ALA A 17 14.73 17.13 -18.95
N GLY A 18 14.50 18.36 -18.49
CA GLY A 18 14.00 18.64 -17.14
C GLY A 18 12.60 18.04 -16.91
N ALA A 19 11.69 18.19 -17.87
CA ALA A 19 10.34 17.62 -17.78
C ALA A 19 10.36 16.09 -17.68
N VAL A 20 11.16 15.43 -18.53
CA VAL A 20 11.34 13.97 -18.49
C VAL A 20 11.97 13.54 -17.16
N ALA A 21 13.01 14.25 -16.69
CA ALA A 21 13.67 13.94 -15.43
C ALA A 21 12.72 14.03 -14.23
N VAL A 22 11.92 15.11 -14.15
CA VAL A 22 10.92 15.28 -13.07
C VAL A 22 9.86 14.19 -13.12
N TYR A 23 9.26 13.95 -14.29
CA TYR A 23 8.24 12.92 -14.45
C TYR A 23 8.77 11.54 -14.06
N TRP A 24 9.94 11.16 -14.57
CA TRP A 24 10.52 9.84 -14.32
C TRP A 24 10.91 9.62 -12.86
N THR A 25 11.44 10.67 -12.20
CA THR A 25 11.79 10.63 -10.78
C THR A 25 10.55 10.40 -9.92
N LEU A 26 9.47 11.15 -10.17
CA LEU A 26 8.20 10.96 -9.46
C LEU A 26 7.59 9.59 -9.76
N PHE A 27 7.64 9.17 -11.02
CA PHE A 27 7.15 7.85 -11.45
C PHE A 27 7.85 6.74 -10.67
N ARG A 28 9.19 6.72 -10.61
CA ARG A 28 9.94 5.71 -9.85
C ARG A 28 9.80 5.85 -8.33
N TYR A 29 9.70 7.07 -7.81
CA TYR A 29 9.55 7.29 -6.37
C TYR A 29 8.25 6.68 -5.83
N TYR A 30 7.16 6.79 -6.60
CA TYR A 30 5.86 6.24 -6.21
C TYR A 30 5.56 4.86 -6.78
N ARG A 31 6.11 4.51 -7.95
CA ARG A 31 6.01 3.14 -8.49
C ARG A 31 7.10 2.29 -7.88
N ASN A 32 6.70 1.41 -6.99
CA ASN A 32 7.53 0.34 -6.45
C ASN A 32 7.84 -0.77 -7.49
N THR A 33 7.98 -0.44 -8.77
CA THR A 33 8.20 -1.45 -9.83
C THR A 33 9.61 -2.05 -9.77
N ASP A 34 10.57 -1.32 -9.21
CA ASP A 34 11.95 -1.76 -8.99
C ASP A 34 12.18 -2.33 -7.57
N LYS A 35 11.18 -2.26 -6.70
CA LYS A 35 11.25 -2.85 -5.37
C LYS A 35 10.61 -4.24 -5.40
N SER A 36 11.43 -5.27 -5.32
CA SER A 36 10.94 -6.57 -4.88
C SER A 36 10.42 -6.43 -3.45
N HIS A 37 9.26 -7.02 -3.15
CA HIS A 37 8.75 -7.17 -1.79
C HIS A 37 9.71 -8.07 -0.98
N SER A 38 10.85 -7.54 -0.55
CA SER A 38 11.78 -8.23 0.37
C SER A 38 11.35 -8.12 1.83
N PHE A 39 10.11 -7.67 2.07
CA PHE A 39 9.48 -7.66 3.39
C PHE A 39 8.43 -8.77 3.50
N GLU A 40 8.76 -9.98 3.06
CA GLU A 40 8.21 -11.16 3.72
C GLU A 40 8.93 -11.25 5.07
N ARG A 41 8.40 -10.57 6.08
CA ARG A 41 8.74 -10.96 7.45
C ARG A 41 8.01 -12.26 7.68
N GLU A 42 8.72 -13.38 7.61
CA GLU A 42 8.29 -14.62 8.24
C GLU A 42 8.12 -14.30 9.73
N THR A 43 6.93 -13.85 10.08
CA THR A 43 6.53 -13.78 11.47
C THR A 43 6.29 -15.24 11.82
N LEU A 44 7.25 -15.83 12.54
CA LEU A 44 6.99 -17.05 13.28
C LEU A 44 5.81 -16.75 14.21
N ILE A 45 4.61 -17.11 13.78
CA ILE A 45 3.44 -17.11 14.63
C ILE A 45 3.66 -18.33 15.53
N GLU A 46 4.34 -18.11 16.65
CA GLU A 46 4.28 -19.04 17.76
C GLU A 46 2.83 -18.98 18.25
N ALA A 47 2.04 -19.95 17.80
CA ALA A 47 0.68 -20.11 18.27
C ALA A 47 0.75 -20.39 19.77
N MET A 48 0.54 -19.35 20.58
CA MET A 48 0.33 -19.53 22.00
C MET A 48 -0.83 -20.52 22.16
N PRO A 49 -0.73 -21.48 23.09
CA PRO A 49 -1.86 -22.36 23.36
C PRO A 49 -3.04 -21.47 23.70
N VAL A 50 -4.09 -21.53 22.87
CA VAL A 50 -5.37 -20.91 23.20
C VAL A 50 -5.93 -21.73 24.34
N THR A 51 -5.55 -21.39 25.57
CA THR A 51 -6.15 -21.96 26.77
C THR A 51 -7.49 -21.29 26.96
N GLY A 52 -8.52 -21.98 26.49
CA GLY A 52 -9.91 -21.59 26.62
C GLY A 52 -10.77 -22.75 26.13
N GLN A 53 -11.91 -22.97 26.76
CA GLN A 53 -12.97 -23.71 26.09
C GLN A 53 -13.38 -22.82 24.91
N ASP A 54 -13.26 -23.28 23.67
CA ASP A 54 -13.85 -22.62 22.51
C ASP A 54 -15.21 -23.30 22.26
N PRO A 55 -16.26 -22.94 23.01
CA PRO A 55 -17.58 -23.47 22.75
C PRO A 55 -17.99 -22.93 21.39
N LYS A 56 -18.15 -23.84 20.43
CA LYS A 56 -18.72 -23.51 19.14
C LYS A 56 -20.12 -22.90 19.34
N ILE A 57 -20.23 -21.58 19.18
CA ILE A 57 -21.47 -20.84 19.43
C ILE A 57 -22.44 -20.97 18.25
N ASP A 58 -21.93 -21.00 17.01
CA ASP A 58 -22.77 -21.10 15.81
C ASP A 58 -22.01 -21.67 14.59
N THR A 59 -22.73 -22.06 13.55
CA THR A 59 -22.17 -22.39 12.22
C THR A 59 -22.94 -21.64 11.13
N VAL A 60 -22.27 -20.73 10.45
CA VAL A 60 -22.86 -20.06 9.28
C VAL A 60 -22.58 -20.90 8.04
N ARG A 61 -23.61 -21.50 7.44
CA ARG A 61 -23.54 -22.18 6.14
C ARG A 61 -24.40 -21.41 5.14
N GLY A 62 -23.77 -20.82 4.11
CA GLY A 62 -24.45 -19.99 3.11
C GLY A 62 -24.79 -18.60 3.65
N THR A 63 -23.89 -17.65 3.47
CA THR A 63 -24.15 -16.24 3.79
C THR A 63 -24.79 -15.58 2.57
N GLU A 64 -26.10 -15.30 2.62
CA GLU A 64 -26.77 -14.40 1.68
C GLU A 64 -26.73 -12.93 2.13
N ARG A 65 -26.27 -12.69 3.36
CA ARG A 65 -26.21 -11.35 3.95
C ARG A 65 -25.13 -10.54 3.23
N ARG A 66 -25.53 -9.36 2.76
CA ARG A 66 -24.61 -8.40 2.11
C ARG A 66 -23.62 -7.76 3.09
N GLU A 67 -23.91 -7.82 4.38
CA GLU A 67 -23.09 -7.20 5.40
C GLU A 67 -23.07 -7.99 6.71
N VAL A 68 -21.99 -7.82 7.46
CA VAL A 68 -21.83 -8.38 8.82
C VAL A 68 -22.65 -7.52 9.78
N ARG A 69 -23.48 -8.16 10.61
CA ARG A 69 -24.26 -7.47 11.63
C ARG A 69 -23.32 -6.82 12.65
N GLY A 70 -23.51 -5.53 12.91
CA GLY A 70 -22.65 -4.76 13.82
C GLY A 70 -21.32 -4.34 13.20
N ASN A 71 -21.21 -4.32 11.87
CA ASN A 71 -20.06 -3.72 11.19
C ASN A 71 -19.96 -2.22 11.51
N ASN A 72 -18.74 -1.68 11.42
CA ASN A 72 -18.45 -0.28 11.67
C ASN A 72 -18.11 0.48 10.38
N VAL A 73 -18.65 0.07 9.22
CA VAL A 73 -18.23 0.60 7.91
C VAL A 73 -18.58 2.08 7.72
N SER A 74 -19.60 2.60 8.41
CA SER A 74 -19.93 4.03 8.43
C SER A 74 -19.23 4.78 9.58
N GLU A 75 -18.74 4.06 10.58
CA GLU A 75 -18.24 4.59 11.85
C GLU A 75 -16.80 4.14 12.12
N HIS A 76 -15.92 4.40 11.15
CA HIS A 76 -14.51 3.96 11.11
C HIS A 76 -13.67 4.24 12.36
N ARG A 77 -14.08 5.19 13.21
CA ARG A 77 -13.37 5.54 14.45
C ARG A 77 -13.79 4.70 15.65
N GLN A 78 -14.92 3.99 15.56
CA GLN A 78 -15.33 3.06 16.60
C GLN A 78 -14.56 1.75 16.45
N ARG A 79 -13.82 1.40 17.50
CA ARG A 79 -13.10 0.13 17.57
C ARG A 79 -14.09 -0.99 17.88
N VAL A 80 -14.02 -2.05 17.08
CA VAL A 80 -14.72 -3.30 17.39
C VAL A 80 -14.13 -3.87 18.68
N GLN A 81 -14.99 -4.15 19.66
CA GLN A 81 -14.58 -4.78 20.90
C GLN A 81 -14.37 -6.27 20.64
N ARG A 82 -13.31 -6.84 21.20
CA ARG A 82 -13.14 -8.29 21.22
C ARG A 82 -14.15 -8.87 22.21
N LEU A 83 -14.71 -10.02 21.88
CA LEU A 83 -15.50 -10.79 22.84
C LEU A 83 -14.61 -11.08 24.06
N PRO A 84 -15.17 -11.02 25.28
CA PRO A 84 -14.44 -11.38 26.50
C PRO A 84 -14.00 -12.84 26.49
#